data_AF-A0A9E4C7H8-F1
#
_entry.id   AF-A0A9E4C7H8-F1
#
_cell.length_a   1.000
_cell.length_b   1.000
_cell.length_c   1.000
_cell.angle_alpha   90.00
_cell.angle_beta   90.00
_cell.angle_gamma   90.00
#
_symmetry.space_group_name_H-M   'P 1'
#
loop_
_entity.id
_entity.type
_entity.pdbx_description
1 polymer ?
#
loop_
_entity_poly.entity_id
_entity_poly.type
_entity_poly.pdbx_seq_one_letter_code
_entity_poly.pdbx_strand_id
1 'polypeptide(L)'
;MKRREIGKFQSFVLEEKDTVVVMGNLKVHADFLTGHGFSRHPETGEYVGTGANLYAMAPDDFYDRFSARTGADPELTAQAHDGENFYQVDGLPLAAVNAEGEPCIEGITAVDFETRVFIEQGVANFRVG
;
A
#
# COMPACT_ATOMS: atom_id res chain seq x y z
N MET A 1 1.15 2.88 13.16
CA MET A 1 0.57 1.58 12.75
C MET A 1 -0.03 0.79 13.89
N LYS A 2 -1.16 0.10 13.62
CA LYS A 2 -1.83 -0.77 14.60
C LYS A 2 -1.70 -2.25 14.21
N ARG A 3 -1.04 -3.05 15.05
CA ARG A 3 -0.87 -4.49 14.83
C ARG A 3 -2.20 -5.27 14.85
N ARG A 4 -2.34 -6.21 13.92
CA ARG A 4 -3.39 -7.24 13.81
C ARG A 4 -2.75 -8.60 13.57
N GLU A 5 -3.15 -9.59 14.35
CA GLU A 5 -2.72 -10.98 14.15
C GLU A 5 -3.73 -11.75 13.29
N ILE A 6 -3.23 -12.43 12.26
CA ILE A 6 -4.00 -13.37 11.45
C ILE A 6 -3.26 -14.71 11.49
N GLY A 7 -3.64 -15.59 12.43
CA GLY A 7 -2.93 -16.85 12.65
C GLY A 7 -1.49 -16.63 13.12
N LYS A 8 -0.49 -17.05 12.34
CA LYS A 8 0.94 -16.81 12.62
C LYS A 8 1.48 -15.54 11.95
N PHE A 9 0.69 -14.86 11.13
CA PHE A 9 1.12 -13.71 10.36
C PHE A 9 0.83 -12.43 11.13
N GLN A 10 1.80 -11.52 11.14
CA GLN A 10 1.62 -10.17 11.66
C GLN A 10 1.27 -9.24 10.50
N SER A 11 0.12 -8.59 10.63
CA SER A 11 -0.34 -7.56 9.71
C SER A 11 -0.50 -6.26 10.49
N PHE A 12 -0.38 -5.14 9.80
CA PHE A 12 -0.43 -3.82 10.41
C PHE A 12 -1.46 -3.00 9.67
N VAL A 13 -2.37 -2.37 10.39
CA VAL A 13 -3.27 -1.39 9.81
C VAL A 13 -2.51 -0.08 9.71
N LEU A 14 -2.45 0.45 8.49
CA LEU A 14 -1.87 1.75 8.19
C LEU A 14 -2.69 2.84 8.87
N GLU A 15 -2.03 3.69 9.64
CA GLU A 15 -2.65 4.89 10.21
C GLU A 15 -2.50 6.09 9.27
N GLU A 16 -3.44 7.02 9.34
CA GLU A 16 -3.44 8.22 8.49
C GLU A 16 -2.15 9.04 8.59
N LYS A 17 -1.51 9.06 9.76
CA LYS A 17 -0.27 9.82 10.02
C LYS A 17 1.02 9.06 9.66
N ASP A 18 0.95 7.77 9.36
CA ASP A 18 2.14 6.98 9.05
C ASP A 18 2.76 7.53 7.76
N THR A 19 4.09 7.65 7.72
CA THR A 19 4.77 8.16 6.54
C THR A 19 4.74 7.10 5.45
N VAL A 20 4.40 7.49 4.23
CA VAL A 20 4.33 6.60 3.07
C VAL A 20 5.32 7.04 2.01
N VAL A 21 6.14 6.11 1.53
CA VAL A 21 7.05 6.25 0.40
C VAL A 21 6.54 5.40 -0.75
N VAL A 22 6.33 6.01 -1.90
CA VAL A 22 5.86 5.37 -3.13
C VAL A 22 7.02 5.22 -4.11
N MET A 23 7.15 4.02 -4.67
CA MET A 23 8.17 3.61 -5.64
C MET A 23 7.52 2.93 -6.86
N GLY A 24 8.34 2.59 -7.86
CA GLY A 24 7.90 1.92 -9.10
C GLY A 24 7.95 2.85 -10.31
N ASN A 25 6.94 2.81 -11.16
CA ASN A 25 6.85 3.60 -12.39
C ASN A 25 6.43 5.07 -12.13
N LEU A 26 7.19 5.77 -11.29
CA LEU A 26 6.86 7.11 -10.77
C LEU A 26 6.72 8.18 -11.86
N LYS A 27 7.42 8.01 -12.98
CA LYS A 27 7.36 8.98 -14.08
C LYS A 27 5.99 8.99 -14.76
N VAL A 28 5.36 7.82 -14.90
CA VAL A 28 4.03 7.68 -15.50
C VAL A 28 2.94 8.21 -14.55
N HIS A 29 3.14 8.04 -13.24
CA HIS A 29 2.14 8.36 -12.22
C HIS A 29 2.36 9.66 -11.45
N ALA A 30 3.31 10.50 -11.90
CA ALA A 30 3.69 11.73 -11.20
C ALA A 30 2.52 12.68 -10.92
N ASP A 31 1.70 12.93 -11.94
CA ASP A 31 0.55 13.85 -11.84
C ASP A 31 -0.53 13.29 -10.91
N PHE A 32 -0.78 11.97 -10.97
CA PHE A 32 -1.71 11.29 -10.09
C PHE A 32 -1.27 11.39 -8.62
N LEU A 33 0.00 11.10 -8.34
CA LEU A 33 0.55 11.14 -6.98
C LEU A 33 0.53 12.57 -6.41
N THR A 34 0.93 13.54 -7.22
CA THR A 34 0.87 14.96 -6.84
C THR A 34 -0.56 15.42 -6.58
N GLY A 35 -1.52 14.99 -7.42
CA GLY A 35 -2.95 15.29 -7.24
C GLY A 35 -3.54 14.75 -5.93
N HIS A 36 -2.97 13.66 -5.39
CA HIS A 36 -3.34 13.09 -4.09
C HIS A 36 -2.47 13.63 -2.93
N GLY A 37 -1.68 14.67 -3.16
CA GLY A 37 -0.90 15.35 -2.12
C GLY A 37 0.44 14.70 -1.77
N PHE A 38 0.92 13.73 -2.56
CA PHE A 38 2.29 13.26 -2.43
C PHE A 38 3.27 14.28 -3.00
N SER A 39 4.46 14.36 -2.39
CA SER A 39 5.54 15.24 -2.83
C SER A 39 6.75 14.44 -3.25
N ARG A 40 7.38 14.83 -4.35
CA ARG A 40 8.59 14.17 -4.82
C ARG A 40 9.79 14.57 -3.94
N HIS A 41 10.47 13.58 -3.37
CA HIS A 41 11.68 13.78 -2.60
C HIS A 41 12.82 14.24 -3.54
N PRO A 42 13.50 15.37 -3.24
CA PRO A 42 14.44 16.00 -4.18
C PRO A 42 15.69 15.16 -4.46
N GLU A 43 16.12 14.33 -3.50
CA GLU A 43 17.36 13.55 -3.62
C GLU A 43 17.12 12.15 -4.18
N THR A 44 16.07 11.46 -3.72
CA THR A 44 15.79 10.06 -4.12
C THR A 44 14.83 9.96 -5.29
N GLY A 45 14.05 11.02 -5.56
CA GLY A 45 13.06 11.06 -6.64
C GLY A 45 11.79 10.26 -6.37
N GLU A 46 11.69 9.60 -5.22
CA GLU A 46 10.51 8.90 -4.70
C GLU A 46 9.40 9.88 -4.35
N TYR A 47 8.16 9.40 -4.26
CA TYR A 47 7.05 10.21 -3.79
C TYR A 47 6.75 9.91 -2.33
N VAL A 48 6.69 10.95 -1.50
CA VAL A 48 6.48 10.84 -0.05
C VAL A 48 5.19 11.53 0.34
N GLY A 49 4.43 10.89 1.21
CA GLY A 49 3.17 11.37 1.75
C GLY A 49 2.87 10.67 3.07
N THR A 50 1.58 10.55 3.38
CA THR A 50 1.07 9.93 4.60
C THR A 50 0.01 8.89 4.28
N GLY A 51 -0.38 8.07 5.26
CA GLY A 51 -1.47 7.13 5.11
C GLY A 51 -2.78 7.81 4.66
N ALA A 52 -3.05 9.03 5.13
CA ALA A 52 -4.22 9.82 4.72
C ALA A 52 -4.26 10.04 3.21
N ASN A 53 -3.11 10.23 2.56
CA ASN A 53 -3.03 10.40 1.11
C ASN A 53 -3.44 9.13 0.36
N LEU A 54 -3.15 7.94 0.92
CA LEU A 54 -3.65 6.67 0.36
C LEU A 54 -5.14 6.47 0.64
N TYR A 55 -5.62 6.77 1.86
CA TYR A 55 -7.03 6.66 2.21
C TYR A 55 -7.95 7.59 1.42
N ALA A 56 -7.42 8.73 0.96
CA ALA A 56 -8.15 9.68 0.13
C ALA A 56 -8.34 9.19 -1.33
N MET A 57 -7.66 8.13 -1.76
CA MET A 57 -7.83 7.58 -3.10
C MET A 57 -9.17 6.85 -3.23
N ALA A 58 -9.76 6.90 -4.41
CA ALA A 58 -10.83 5.97 -4.76
C ALA A 58 -10.27 4.52 -4.76
N PRO A 59 -11.04 3.52 -4.31
CA PRO A 59 -10.58 2.13 -4.29
C PRO A 59 -10.04 1.64 -5.64
N ASP A 60 -10.75 1.92 -6.74
CA ASP A 60 -10.31 1.49 -8.08
C ASP A 60 -9.00 2.16 -8.50
N ASP A 61 -8.81 3.45 -8.20
CA ASP A 61 -7.56 4.17 -8.48
C ASP A 61 -6.37 3.56 -7.72
N PHE A 62 -6.61 3.13 -6.48
CA PHE A 62 -5.62 2.41 -5.69
C PHE A 62 -5.32 1.05 -6.30
N TYR A 63 -6.36 0.27 -6.62
CA TYR A 63 -6.23 -1.07 -7.19
C TYR A 63 -5.45 -1.06 -8.51
N ASP A 64 -5.77 -0.14 -9.41
CA ASP A 64 -5.16 -0.09 -10.74
C ASP A 64 -3.65 0.17 -10.71
N ARG A 65 -3.15 0.76 -9.63
CA ARG A 65 -1.74 1.17 -9.51
C ARG A 65 -0.94 0.30 -8.57
N PHE A 66 -1.52 -0.05 -7.42
CA PHE A 66 -0.84 -0.77 -6.35
C PHE A 66 -1.14 -2.26 -6.32
N SER A 67 -2.08 -2.75 -7.14
CA SER A 67 -2.47 -4.15 -7.20
C SER A 67 -2.03 -4.84 -8.49
N ALA A 68 -1.73 -6.13 -8.40
CA ALA A 68 -1.47 -7.02 -9.54
C ALA A 68 -2.77 -7.57 -10.16
N ARG A 69 -3.86 -6.79 -10.15
CA ARG A 69 -5.26 -7.24 -10.41
C ARG A 69 -5.44 -7.99 -11.74
N THR A 70 -4.58 -7.71 -12.73
CA THR A 70 -4.65 -8.27 -14.09
C THR A 70 -3.58 -9.33 -14.38
N GLY A 71 -2.81 -9.77 -13.37
CA GLY A 71 -1.72 -10.74 -13.54
C GLY A 71 -0.39 -10.15 -14.01
N ALA A 72 -0.31 -8.83 -14.13
CA ALA A 72 0.94 -8.07 -14.26
C ALA A 72 1.41 -7.60 -12.88
N ASP A 73 2.71 -7.33 -12.74
CA ASP A 73 3.26 -6.71 -11.54
C ASP A 73 2.64 -5.33 -11.30
N PRO A 74 2.43 -4.92 -10.04
CA PRO A 74 1.89 -3.60 -9.73
C PRO A 74 2.83 -2.51 -10.25
N GLU A 75 2.27 -1.46 -10.84
CA GLU A 75 3.08 -0.37 -11.40
C GLU A 75 3.68 0.52 -10.31
N LEU A 76 3.01 0.61 -9.16
CA LEU A 76 3.46 1.31 -7.97
C LEU A 76 3.50 0.36 -6.77
N THR A 77 4.45 0.61 -5.88
CA THR A 77 4.49 0.00 -4.55
C THR A 77 4.56 1.09 -3.50
N ALA A 78 3.94 0.86 -2.35
CA ALA A 78 4.01 1.77 -1.22
C ALA A 78 4.66 1.08 -0.02
N GLN A 79 5.58 1.77 0.63
CA GLN A 79 6.13 1.38 1.92
C GLN A 79 5.73 2.42 2.94
N ALA A 80 5.31 1.96 4.10
CA ALA A 80 4.97 2.82 5.21
C ALA A 80 5.97 2.64 6.35
N HIS A 81 6.24 3.74 7.06
CA HIS A 81 7.17 3.79 8.16
C HIS A 81 6.49 4.40 9.39
N ASP A 82 6.61 3.71 10.53
CA ASP A 82 5.98 4.11 11.79
C ASP A 82 6.92 4.86 12.74
N GLY A 83 8.18 5.09 12.33
CA GLY A 83 9.23 5.70 13.15
C GLY A 83 10.35 4.74 13.50
N GLU A 84 10.11 3.43 13.44
CA GLU A 84 11.08 2.39 13.82
C GLU A 84 11.29 1.37 12.70
N ASN A 85 10.22 0.96 12.00
CA ASN A 85 10.26 -0.11 11.01
C ASN A 85 9.59 0.30 9.71
N PHE A 86 9.99 -0.38 8.62
CA PHE A 86 9.35 -0.27 7.32
C PHE A 86 8.44 -1.46 7.04
N TYR A 87 7.27 -1.15 6.49
CA TYR A 87 6.24 -2.11 6.16
C TYR A 87 5.82 -1.93 4.72
N GLN A 88 5.69 -3.02 3.98
CA GLN A 88 5.15 -3.01 2.64
C GLN A 88 3.63 -2.91 2.70
N VAL A 89 3.07 -1.84 2.15
CA VAL A 89 1.62 -1.68 1.99
C VAL A 89 1.11 -2.72 1.01
N ASP A 90 0.00 -3.35 1.36
CA ASP A 90 -0.68 -4.33 0.52
C ASP A 90 -1.45 -3.63 -0.61
N GLY A 91 -1.48 -4.28 -1.78
CA GLY A 91 -2.19 -3.81 -2.96
C GLY A 91 -3.70 -4.05 -2.91
N LEU A 92 -4.22 -4.50 -1.76
CA LEU A 92 -5.62 -4.90 -1.55
C LEU A 92 -6.25 -4.13 -0.38
N PRO A 93 -6.71 -2.88 -0.58
CA PRO A 93 -7.39 -2.12 0.45
C PRO A 93 -8.77 -2.73 0.78
N LEU A 94 -9.20 -2.58 2.02
CA LEU A 94 -10.59 -2.78 2.42
C LEU A 94 -11.40 -1.59 1.90
N ALA A 95 -12.31 -1.87 0.96
CA ALA A 95 -13.19 -0.88 0.36
C ALA A 95 -14.59 -0.96 0.99
N ALA A 96 -15.20 0.21 1.20
CA ALA A 96 -16.55 0.37 1.71
C ALA A 96 -17.31 1.44 0.92
N VAL A 97 -18.53 1.74 1.37
CA VAL A 97 -19.33 2.86 0.87
C VAL A 97 -19.53 3.83 2.02
N ASN A 98 -19.20 5.10 1.82
CA ASN A 98 -19.34 6.15 2.83
C ASN A 98 -20.82 6.53 3.04
N ALA A 99 -21.08 7.49 3.94
CA ALA A 99 -22.45 7.93 4.26
C ALA A 99 -23.15 8.61 3.06
N GLU A 100 -22.36 9.13 2.13
CA GLU A 100 -22.77 9.81 0.91
C GLU A 100 -23.07 8.84 -0.25
N GLY A 101 -22.81 7.54 -0.08
CA GLY A 101 -23.03 6.52 -1.11
C GLY A 101 -21.86 6.33 -2.08
N GLU A 102 -20.69 6.90 -1.78
CA GLU A 102 -19.50 6.85 -2.62
C GLU A 102 -18.52 5.76 -2.15
N PRO A 103 -17.85 5.04 -3.07
CA PRO A 103 -16.82 4.08 -2.72
C PRO A 103 -15.63 4.76 -2.03
N CYS A 104 -15.18 4.22 -0.90
CA CYS A 104 -14.04 4.72 -0.16
C CYS A 104 -13.16 3.58 0.36
N ILE A 105 -11.93 3.91 0.75
CA ILE A 105 -11.05 2.97 1.44
C ILE A 105 -11.27 3.11 2.96
N GLU A 106 -11.69 2.03 3.62
CA GLU A 106 -11.89 2.00 5.08
C GLU A 106 -10.69 1.40 5.83
N GLY A 107 -9.80 0.70 5.12
CA GLY A 107 -8.65 0.06 5.74
C GLY A 107 -7.56 -0.28 4.74
N ILE A 108 -6.31 0.03 5.08
CA ILE A 108 -5.14 -0.40 4.33
C ILE A 108 -4.29 -1.25 5.26
N THR A 109 -3.92 -2.44 4.77
CA THR A 109 -3.05 -3.36 5.51
C THR A 109 -1.62 -3.24 4.98
N ALA A 110 -0.64 -3.41 5.86
CA ALA A 110 0.77 -3.50 5.55
C ALA A 110 1.38 -4.70 6.27
N VAL A 111 2.47 -5.23 5.73
CA VAL A 111 3.25 -6.33 6.32
C VAL A 111 4.71 -5.94 6.41
N ASP A 112 5.39 -6.33 7.48
CA ASP A 112 6.84 -6.17 7.52
C ASP A 112 7.51 -7.08 6.48
N PHE A 113 8.76 -6.77 6.13
CA PHE A 113 9.49 -7.51 5.11
C PHE A 113 9.72 -8.98 5.48
N GLU A 114 9.94 -9.28 6.76
CA GLU A 114 10.12 -10.68 7.20
C GLU A 114 8.85 -11.50 6.92
N THR A 115 7.69 -10.98 7.30
CA THR A 115 6.39 -11.60 7.05
C THR A 115 6.10 -11.72 5.56
N ARG A 116 6.47 -10.72 4.76
CA ARG A 116 6.31 -10.77 3.29
C ARG A 116 7.12 -11.91 2.67
N VAL A 117 8.39 -12.05 3.05
CA VAL A 117 9.25 -13.16 2.58
C VAL A 117 8.63 -14.52 2.93
N PHE A 118 8.08 -14.66 4.14
CA PHE A 118 7.39 -15.91 4.52
C PHE A 118 6.15 -16.19 3.66
N ILE A 119 5.37 -15.18 3.30
CA ILE A 119 4.19 -15.35 2.43
C ILE A 119 4.63 -15.74 1.01
N GLU A 120 5.59 -15.04 0.43
CA GLU A 120 6.07 -15.31 -0.92
C GLU A 120 6.67 -16.71 -1.04
N GLN A 121 7.49 -17.11 -0.07
CA GLN A 121 8.03 -18.48 0.01
C GLN A 121 6.93 -19.52 0.25
N GLY A 122 5.95 -19.23 1.11
CA GLY A 122 4.80 -20.10 1.35
C GLY A 122 4.00 -20.35 0.08
N VAL A 123 3.61 -19.28 -0.63
CA VAL A 123 2.85 -19.35 -1.90
C VAL A 123 3.64 -20.08 -2.99
N ALA A 124 4.95 -19.82 -3.10
CA ALA A 124 5.81 -20.54 -4.04
C ALA A 124 5.83 -22.05 -3.77
N ASN A 125 5.90 -22.44 -2.49
CA ASN A 125 5.90 -23.84 -2.08
C ASN A 125 4.53 -24.52 -2.25
N PHE A 126 3.41 -23.77 -2.14
CA PHE A 126 2.06 -24.30 -2.36
C PHE A 126 1.71 -24.49 -3.85
N ARG A 127 2.38 -23.79 -4.78
CA ARG A 127 2.19 -23.97 -6.22
C ARG A 127 2.90 -25.20 -6.80
N VAL A 128 3.62 -25.97 -5.98
CA VAL A 128 4.23 -27.25 -6.34
C VAL A 128 3.45 -28.39 -5.67
N GLY A 129 2.20 -28.58 -6.11
CA GLY A 129 1.31 -29.65 -5.64
C GLY A 129 0.36 -30.09 -6.75
#